data_AF-A0A7J7MGL2-F1
#
_entry.id   AF-A0A7J7MGL2-F1
#
_cell.length_a   1.000
_cell.length_b   1.000
_cell.length_c   1.000
_cell.angle_alpha   90.00
_cell.angle_beta   90.00
_cell.angle_gamma   90.00
#
_symmetry.space_group_name_H-M   'P 1'
#
loop_
_entity.id
_entity.type
_entity.pdbx_description
1 polymer ?
#
loop_
_entity_poly.entity_id
_entity_poly.type
_entity_poly.pdbx_seq_one_letter_code
_entity_poly.pdbx_strand_id
1 'polypeptide(L)'
;MCTVHISSDTVNILGPFTRGYLDIRDTVQCVELAIANPAKPGEFRVFNQFTEQFSVNELAALVTKAGEKLGLDVRTTSVPNPRVEAEEHYYNAKHTKLIELGLKPHLLSDSILDSLLNFAIEFKDRVNEKQIMPSVSWRKVGVKSKTVAA
;
A
#
# COMPACT_ATOMS: atom_id res chain seq x y z
N MET A 1 -3.81 2.84 -4.67
CA MET A 1 -3.31 1.48 -4.92
C MET A 1 -2.20 1.69 -5.92
N CYS A 2 -0.97 1.70 -5.43
CA CYS A 2 0.22 1.78 -6.29
C CYS A 2 0.49 0.36 -6.76
N THR A 3 0.57 0.15 -8.06
CA THR A 3 0.90 -1.17 -8.62
C THR A 3 2.26 -1.06 -9.28
N VAL A 4 3.23 -1.78 -8.71
CA VAL A 4 4.59 -1.86 -9.26
C VAL A 4 4.60 -2.88 -10.39
N HIS A 5 5.00 -2.44 -11.58
CA HIS A 5 5.23 -3.32 -12.72
C HIS A 5 6.68 -3.80 -12.75
N ILE A 6 6.86 -5.02 -13.25
CA ILE A 6 8.16 -5.57 -13.67
C ILE A 6 8.11 -5.83 -15.19
N SER A 7 7.39 -4.97 -15.89
CA SER A 7 7.42 -4.78 -17.34
C SER A 7 7.41 -3.27 -17.59
N SER A 8 8.59 -2.65 -17.65
CA SER A 8 8.92 -1.25 -18.03
C SER A 8 8.10 -0.05 -17.48
N ASP A 9 6.92 -0.22 -16.89
CA ASP A 9 5.95 0.84 -16.65
C ASP A 9 5.24 0.64 -15.31
N THR A 10 5.79 1.12 -14.20
CA THR A 10 5.04 1.24 -12.95
C THR A 10 3.85 2.19 -13.15
N VAL A 11 2.64 1.63 -13.07
CA VAL A 11 1.40 2.37 -13.17
C VAL A 11 1.03 2.89 -11.79
N ASN A 12 1.13 4.21 -11.62
CA ASN A 12 0.68 4.89 -10.42
C ASN A 12 -0.47 5.84 -10.74
N ILE A 13 -1.47 5.89 -9.86
CA ILE A 13 -2.34 7.06 -9.83
C ILE A 13 -1.51 8.17 -9.18
N LEU A 14 -0.78 8.95 -9.98
CA LEU A 14 -0.03 10.11 -9.50
C LEU A 14 -0.98 11.04 -8.74
N GLY A 15 -0.65 11.32 -7.48
CA GLY A 15 -1.50 12.11 -6.59
C GLY A 15 -0.90 12.22 -5.19
N PRO A 16 -1.03 13.36 -4.49
CA PRO A 16 -0.49 13.59 -3.14
C PRO A 16 -1.16 12.77 -2.01
N PHE A 17 -1.85 11.67 -2.31
CA PHE A 17 -2.60 10.93 -1.29
C PHE A 17 -1.67 10.24 -0.29
N THR A 18 -1.56 10.80 0.91
CA THR A 18 -0.81 10.22 2.02
C THR A 18 -1.66 9.26 2.84
N ARG A 19 -1.12 8.07 3.14
CA ARG A 19 -1.79 7.05 3.98
C ARG A 19 -0.78 6.43 4.94
N GLY A 20 -1.29 5.86 6.03
CA GLY A 20 -0.51 4.98 6.89
C GLY A 20 -0.29 3.61 6.22
N TYR A 21 0.93 3.09 6.29
CA TYR A 21 1.33 1.76 5.82
C TYR A 21 1.98 0.97 6.97
N LEU A 22 1.99 -0.35 6.82
CA LEU A 22 2.68 -1.27 7.69
C LEU A 22 3.07 -2.55 6.94
N ASP A 23 4.09 -3.22 7.43
CA ASP A 23 4.46 -4.55 6.96
C ASP A 23 3.42 -5.60 7.39
N ILE A 24 3.25 -6.66 6.60
CA ILE A 24 2.34 -7.77 6.96
C ILE A 24 2.78 -8.50 8.24
N ARG A 25 4.09 -8.51 8.54
CA ARG A 25 4.65 -9.02 9.80
C ARG A 25 4.16 -8.20 11.00
N ASP A 26 4.04 -6.89 10.84
CA ASP A 26 3.51 -6.02 11.90
C ASP A 26 2.00 -6.19 12.06
N THR A 27 1.28 -6.57 10.99
CA THR A 27 -0.16 -6.84 11.08
C THR A 27 -0.45 -7.96 12.06
N VAL A 28 0.26 -9.09 11.96
CA VAL A 28 0.06 -10.22 12.86
C VAL A 28 0.52 -9.90 14.28
N GLN A 29 1.62 -9.17 14.45
CA GLN A 29 2.09 -8.72 15.76
C GLN A 29 1.09 -7.77 16.43
N CYS A 30 0.49 -6.83 15.69
CA CYS A 30 -0.52 -5.92 16.24
C CYS A 30 -1.75 -6.67 16.76
N VAL A 31 -2.21 -7.70 16.02
CA VAL A 31 -3.34 -8.54 16.43
C VAL A 31 -2.98 -9.35 17.67
N GLU A 32 -1.81 -9.97 17.70
CA GLU A 32 -1.30 -10.69 18.87
C GLU A 32 -1.27 -9.78 20.12
N LEU A 33 -0.71 -8.57 19.99
CA LEU A 33 -0.64 -7.60 21.08
C LEU A 33 -2.03 -7.19 21.59
N ALA A 34 -2.99 -7.01 20.69
CA ALA A 34 -4.36 -6.64 21.06
C ALA A 34 -5.08 -7.77 21.82
N ILE A 35 -4.79 -9.04 21.48
CA ILE A 35 -5.30 -10.23 22.17
C ILE A 35 -4.63 -10.39 23.53
N ALA A 36 -3.31 -10.32 23.59
CA ALA A 36 -2.52 -10.51 24.81
C ALA A 36 -2.78 -9.43 25.87
N ASN A 37 -3.18 -8.23 25.43
CA ASN A 37 -3.55 -7.13 26.29
C ASN A 37 -5.03 -6.78 26.04
N PRO A 38 -6.01 -7.55 26.54
CA PRO A 38 -7.42 -7.34 26.21
C PRO A 38 -7.96 -6.02 26.79
N ALA A 39 -9.05 -5.52 26.18
CA ALA A 39 -9.79 -4.39 26.74
C ALA A 39 -10.50 -4.81 28.03
N LYS A 40 -10.75 -3.85 28.94
CA LYS A 40 -11.56 -4.09 30.14
C LYS A 40 -13.04 -4.31 29.75
N PRO A 41 -13.84 -4.98 30.60
CA PRO A 41 -15.28 -5.06 30.38
C PRO A 41 -15.91 -3.66 30.21
N GLY A 42 -16.65 -3.48 29.12
CA GLY A 42 -17.27 -2.20 28.77
C GLY A 42 -16.33 -1.15 28.12
N GLU A 43 -15.05 -1.46 27.94
CA GLU A 43 -14.09 -0.56 27.29
C GLU A 43 -14.08 -0.78 25.77
N PHE A 44 -14.19 0.31 25.01
CA PHE A 44 -14.00 0.31 23.57
C PHE A 44 -12.66 0.97 23.20
N ARG A 45 -11.66 0.15 22.86
CA ARG A 45 -10.35 0.64 22.44
C ARG A 45 -10.29 0.84 20.94
N VAL A 46 -9.67 1.94 20.54
CA VAL A 46 -9.35 2.25 19.14
C VAL A 46 -7.85 2.43 19.00
N PHE A 47 -7.28 1.70 18.05
CA PHE A 47 -5.88 1.79 17.64
C PHE A 47 -5.80 2.20 16.17
N ASN A 48 -4.94 3.18 15.88
CA ASN A 48 -4.55 3.46 14.51
C ASN A 48 -3.40 2.53 14.15
N GLN A 49 -3.69 1.50 13.34
CA GLN A 49 -2.76 0.43 13.03
C GLN A 49 -1.98 0.74 11.75
N PHE A 50 -0.85 1.44 11.90
CA PHE A 50 0.17 1.62 10.88
C PHE A 50 1.51 2.00 11.56
N THR A 51 2.62 1.93 10.83
CA THR A 51 3.96 2.24 11.35
C THR A 51 4.57 3.48 10.73
N GLU A 52 4.29 3.73 9.45
CA GLU A 52 4.83 4.85 8.68
C GLU A 52 3.75 5.48 7.78
N GLN A 53 3.98 6.71 7.32
CA GLN A 53 3.09 7.40 6.39
C GLN A 53 3.83 7.69 5.10
N PHE A 54 3.21 7.36 3.97
CA PHE A 54 3.76 7.64 2.65
C PHE A 54 2.66 8.18 1.73
N SER A 55 3.03 9.14 0.90
CA SER A 55 2.30 9.51 -0.29
C SER A 55 2.53 8.49 -1.42
N VAL A 56 1.62 8.46 -2.39
CA VAL A 56 1.81 7.64 -3.60
C VAL A 56 3.10 8.01 -4.33
N ASN A 57 3.47 9.29 -4.34
CA ASN A 57 4.69 9.78 -4.98
C ASN A 57 5.96 9.29 -4.27
N GLU A 58 5.98 9.27 -2.94
CA GLU A 58 7.11 8.72 -2.18
C GLU A 58 7.26 7.22 -2.42
N LEU A 59 6.16 6.46 -2.45
CA LEU A 59 6.21 5.04 -2.79
C LEU A 59 6.74 4.80 -4.21
N ALA A 60 6.29 5.60 -5.17
CA ALA A 60 6.78 5.53 -6.55
C ALA A 60 8.30 5.74 -6.61
N ALA A 61 8.81 6.78 -5.94
CA ALA A 61 10.23 7.08 -5.90
C ALA A 61 11.06 5.98 -5.20
N LEU A 62 10.56 5.43 -4.10
CA LEU A 62 11.21 4.32 -3.37
C LEU A 62 11.32 3.07 -4.24
N VAL A 63 10.24 2.72 -4.95
CA VAL A 63 10.21 1.58 -5.85
C VAL A 63 11.11 1.80 -7.06
N THR A 64 11.10 2.98 -7.69
CA THR A 64 11.98 3.30 -8.81
C THR A 64 13.44 3.14 -8.40
N LYS A 65 13.85 3.74 -7.28
CA LYS A 65 15.22 3.64 -6.75
C LYS A 65 15.62 2.19 -6.44
N ALA A 66 14.69 1.38 -5.91
CA ALA A 66 14.97 -0.02 -5.61
C ALA A 66 15.06 -0.87 -6.89
N GLY A 67 14.21 -0.60 -7.89
CA GLY A 67 14.23 -1.28 -9.18
C GLY A 67 15.48 -0.96 -10.02
N GLU A 68 15.97 0.27 -9.97
CA GLU A 68 17.24 0.67 -10.62
C GLU A 68 18.42 -0.20 -10.17
N LYS A 69 18.50 -0.52 -8.87
CA LYS A 69 19.54 -1.41 -8.31
C LYS A 69 19.46 -2.84 -8.85
N LEU A 70 18.28 -3.24 -9.32
CA LEU A 70 18.00 -4.55 -9.92
C LEU A 70 18.06 -4.52 -11.46
N GLY A 71 18.48 -3.39 -12.05
CA GLY A 71 18.55 -3.22 -13.50
C GLY A 71 17.19 -3.09 -14.19
N LEU A 72 16.13 -2.71 -13.45
CA LEU A 72 14.81 -2.46 -13.99
C LEU A 72 14.69 -0.99 -14.43
N ASP A 73 14.20 -0.75 -15.66
CA ASP A 73 13.76 0.58 -16.11
C ASP A 73 12.33 0.83 -15.57
N VAL A 74 12.23 1.34 -14.35
CA VAL A 74 10.96 1.61 -13.69
C VAL A 74 10.41 2.97 -14.11
N ARG A 75 9.41 3.00 -14.99
CA ARG A 75 8.75 4.26 -15.39
C ARG A 75 7.51 4.52 -14.56
N THR A 76 7.19 5.78 -14.32
CA THR A 76 5.94 6.18 -13.65
C THR A 76 5.01 6.85 -14.63
N THR A 77 3.78 6.35 -14.76
CA THR A 77 2.74 6.95 -15.60
C THR A 77 1.59 7.47 -14.75
N SER A 78 1.02 8.62 -15.10
CA SER A 78 -0.19 9.15 -14.44
C SER A 78 -1.43 8.56 -15.09
N VAL A 79 -2.36 8.09 -14.27
CA VAL A 79 -3.67 7.60 -14.73
C VAL A 79 -4.80 8.45 -14.16
N PRO A 80 -5.88 8.70 -14.93
CA PRO A 80 -7.03 9.43 -14.42
C PRO A 80 -7.58 8.77 -13.15
N ASN A 81 -7.69 9.54 -12.06
CA ASN A 81 -8.13 9.00 -10.79
C ASN A 81 -9.58 8.46 -10.90
N PRO A 82 -9.79 7.14 -10.73
CA PRO A 82 -11.12 6.57 -10.82
C PRO A 82 -11.97 6.85 -9.58
N ARG A 83 -11.35 7.33 -8.49
CA ARG A 83 -11.96 7.59 -7.17
C ARG A 83 -12.33 9.06 -7.05
N VAL A 84 -13.11 9.38 -6.02
CA VAL A 84 -13.38 10.76 -5.60
C VAL A 84 -12.79 10.95 -4.22
N GLU A 85 -11.59 11.53 -4.15
CA GLU A 85 -10.84 11.80 -2.92
C GLU A 85 -10.02 13.08 -3.07
N ALA A 86 -9.65 13.69 -1.94
CA ALA A 86 -8.83 14.91 -1.92
C ALA A 86 -7.38 14.59 -2.33
N GLU A 87 -6.99 15.04 -3.52
CA GLU A 87 -5.65 14.82 -4.08
C GLU A 87 -4.57 15.36 -3.15
N GLU A 88 -4.76 16.56 -2.61
CA GLU A 88 -3.88 17.16 -1.61
C GLU A 88 -4.62 17.36 -0.29
N HIS A 89 -4.04 16.91 0.82
CA HIS A 89 -4.62 17.10 2.15
C HIS A 89 -3.55 17.00 3.24
N TYR A 90 -3.76 17.72 4.34
CA TYR A 90 -2.95 17.55 5.54
C TYR A 90 -3.17 16.15 6.12
N TYR A 91 -2.08 15.46 6.44
CA TYR A 91 -2.12 14.13 7.03
C TYR A 91 -1.07 14.02 8.15
N ASN A 92 -1.53 13.83 9.38
CA ASN A 92 -0.69 13.63 10.56
C ASN A 92 -1.45 12.76 11.58
N ALA A 93 -1.66 11.49 11.21
CA ALA A 93 -2.37 10.55 12.07
C ALA A 93 -1.47 10.06 13.23
N LYS A 94 -1.99 10.04 14.46
CA LYS A 94 -1.26 9.49 15.63
C LYS A 94 -1.36 7.97 15.67
N HIS A 95 -0.29 7.26 16.04
CA HIS A 95 -0.25 5.79 16.05
C HIS A 95 0.59 5.19 17.21
N THR A 96 0.51 5.78 18.41
CA THR A 96 1.39 5.41 19.53
C THR A 96 0.92 4.21 20.35
N LYS A 97 -0.39 3.97 20.45
CA LYS A 97 -0.96 2.97 21.39
C LYS A 97 -0.44 1.54 21.19
N LEU A 98 -0.19 1.11 19.96
CA LEU A 98 0.38 -0.22 19.71
C LEU A 98 1.87 -0.29 20.08
N ILE A 99 2.62 0.81 19.88
CA ILE A 99 4.01 0.94 20.33
C ILE A 99 4.08 0.89 21.85
N GLU A 100 3.17 1.58 22.54
CA GLU A 100 3.03 1.56 24.00
C GLU A 100 2.73 0.15 24.54
N LEU A 101 2.03 -0.69 23.76
CA LEU A 101 1.78 -2.11 24.09
C LEU A 101 2.97 -3.03 23.76
N GLY A 102 4.03 -2.52 23.14
CA GLY A 102 5.24 -3.29 22.84
C GLY A 102 5.45 -3.67 21.37
N LEU A 103 4.73 -3.05 20.44
CA LEU A 103 4.99 -3.22 19.00
C LEU A 103 6.44 -2.88 18.67
N LYS A 104 7.12 -3.78 17.94
CA LYS A 104 8.48 -3.59 17.42
C LYS A 104 8.39 -3.55 15.90
N PRO A 105 8.21 -2.35 15.31
CA PRO A 105 7.81 -2.24 13.92
C PRO A 105 8.92 -2.67 12.95
N HIS A 106 8.51 -3.30 11.86
CA HIS A 106 9.34 -3.54 10.69
C HIS A 106 9.15 -2.38 9.71
N LEU A 107 9.94 -1.32 9.90
CA LEU A 107 9.90 -0.16 9.01
C LEU A 107 10.33 -0.54 7.59
N LEU A 108 9.78 0.17 6.60
CA LEU A 108 10.14 0.01 5.21
C LEU A 108 11.64 0.27 5.03
N SER A 109 12.32 -0.67 4.38
CA SER A 109 13.77 -0.61 4.19
C SER A 109 14.16 -1.12 2.82
N ASP A 110 15.36 -0.76 2.39
CA ASP A 110 15.93 -1.19 1.10
C ASP A 110 15.93 -2.72 0.97
N SER A 111 16.18 -3.47 2.05
CA SER A 111 16.17 -4.93 2.03
C SER A 111 14.77 -5.52 1.83
N ILE A 112 13.73 -4.89 2.37
CA ILE A 112 12.34 -5.30 2.15
C ILE A 112 11.95 -5.06 0.69
N LEU A 113 12.28 -3.88 0.16
CA LEU A 113 12.01 -3.54 -1.23
C LEU A 113 12.73 -4.49 -2.19
N ASP A 114 14.00 -4.77 -1.95
CA ASP A 114 14.80 -5.72 -2.74
C ASP A 114 14.18 -7.12 -2.71
N SER A 115 13.84 -7.63 -1.53
CA SER A 115 13.22 -8.95 -1.39
C SER A 115 11.86 -9.04 -2.10
N LEU A 116 11.01 -8.02 -1.99
CA LEU A 116 9.68 -8.00 -2.61
C LEU A 116 9.76 -7.86 -4.14
N LEU A 117 10.67 -7.02 -4.64
CA LEU A 117 10.88 -6.86 -6.07
C LEU A 117 11.40 -8.16 -6.69
N ASN A 118 12.42 -8.78 -6.10
CA ASN A 118 12.94 -10.06 -6.59
C ASN A 118 11.86 -11.16 -6.60
N PHE A 119 11.01 -11.22 -5.57
CA PHE A 119 9.87 -12.15 -5.55
C PHE A 119 8.90 -11.89 -6.71
N ALA A 120 8.57 -10.63 -6.97
CA ALA A 120 7.70 -10.30 -8.08
C ALA A 120 8.38 -10.54 -9.45
N ILE A 121 9.72 -10.41 -9.57
CA ILE A 121 10.49 -10.76 -10.77
C ILE A 121 10.39 -12.27 -11.03
N GLU A 122 10.59 -13.08 -9.98
CA GLU A 122 10.53 -14.54 -10.03
C GLU A 122 9.19 -15.04 -10.60
N PHE A 123 8.09 -14.40 -10.21
CA PHE A 123 6.74 -14.79 -10.63
C PHE A 123 6.14 -13.93 -11.76
N LYS A 124 6.95 -13.11 -12.45
CA LYS A 124 6.46 -12.15 -13.47
C LYS A 124 5.63 -12.80 -14.58
N ASP A 125 5.95 -14.04 -14.97
CA ASP A 125 5.27 -14.74 -16.07
C ASP A 125 3.82 -15.14 -15.71
N ARG A 126 3.46 -15.06 -14.42
CA ARG A 126 2.10 -15.32 -13.92
C ARG A 126 1.22 -14.07 -13.89
N VAL A 127 1.78 -12.90 -14.18
CA VAL A 127 1.06 -11.63 -14.09
C VAL A 127 0.13 -11.47 -15.30
N ASN A 128 -1.17 -11.29 -15.03
CA ASN A 128 -2.13 -10.89 -16.06
C ASN A 128 -2.18 -9.36 -16.15
N GLU A 129 -1.44 -8.80 -17.11
CA GLU A 129 -1.30 -7.34 -17.28
C GLU A 129 -2.64 -6.62 -17.50
N LYS A 130 -3.65 -7.30 -18.05
CA LYS A 130 -4.99 -6.73 -18.27
C LYS A 130 -5.69 -6.32 -16.98
N GLN A 131 -5.28 -6.87 -15.84
CA GLN A 131 -5.89 -6.62 -14.54
C GLN A 131 -5.23 -5.49 -13.75
N ILE A 132 -4.16 -4.87 -14.27
CA ILE A 132 -3.41 -3.85 -13.52
C ILE A 132 -4.11 -2.48 -13.55
N MET A 133 -4.64 -2.08 -14.71
CA MET A 133 -5.29 -0.78 -14.88
C MET A 133 -6.65 -0.75 -14.18
N PRO A 134 -6.99 0.33 -13.44
CA PRO A 134 -8.28 0.42 -12.79
C PRO A 134 -9.42 0.56 -13.80
N SER A 135 -10.44 -0.31 -13.70
CA SER A 135 -11.61 -0.33 -14.59
C SER A 135 -12.91 0.17 -13.95
N VAL A 136 -12.89 0.48 -12.65
CA VAL A 136 -14.06 0.86 -11.86
C VAL A 136 -13.98 2.33 -11.43
N SER A 137 -14.90 3.17 -11.94
CA SER A 137 -15.00 4.58 -11.56
C SER A 137 -16.12 4.83 -10.54
N TRP A 138 -15.83 5.57 -9.47
CA TRP A 138 -16.78 5.96 -8.42
C TRP A 138 -17.95 6.79 -8.96
N ARG A 139 -17.68 7.67 -9.94
CA ARG A 139 -18.71 8.52 -10.54
C ARG A 139 -19.64 7.77 -11.51
N LYS A 140 -19.24 6.57 -11.96
CA LYS A 140 -19.94 5.79 -13.00
C LYS A 140 -20.45 4.43 -12.46
N VAL A 141 -20.59 4.30 -11.15
CA VAL A 141 -21.25 3.14 -10.54
C VAL A 141 -22.74 3.21 -10.88
N GLY A 142 -23.30 2.10 -11.34
CA GLY A 142 -24.72 1.98 -11.66
C GLY A 142 -25.34 0.80 -10.92
N VAL A 143 -26.66 0.64 -11.01
CA VAL A 143 -27.42 -0.41 -10.31
C VAL A 143 -27.35 -1.78 -10.96
N LYS A 144 -26.92 -1.87 -12.22
CA LYS A 144 -26.79 -3.14 -12.94
C LYS A 144 -25.55 -3.89 -12.47
N SER A 145 -25.71 -5.18 -12.18
CA SER A 145 -24.58 -6.07 -11.95
C SER A 145 -23.64 -6.05 -13.15
N LYS A 146 -22.34 -5.88 -12.90
CA LYS A 146 -21.30 -5.91 -13.92
C LYS A 146 -20.57 -7.23 -13.82
N THR A 147 -20.49 -7.97 -14.91
CA THR A 147 -19.55 -9.09 -15.03
C THR A 147 -18.19 -8.52 -15.39
N VAL A 148 -17.22 -8.63 -14.49
CA VAL A 148 -15.82 -8.30 -14.80
C VAL A 148 -15.19 -9.56 -15.37
N ALA A 149 -14.74 -9.51 -16.62
CA ALA A 149 -14.03 -10.63 -17.23
C ALA A 149 -12.64 -10.78 -16.56
N ALA A 150 -12.29 -12.02 -16.21
CA ALA A 150 -10.98 -12.39 -15.67
C ALA A 150 -9.89 -12.37 -16.74
#